data_AF-A0A9E5Z5A6-F1
#
_entry.id   AF-A0A9E5Z5A6-F1
#
_cell.length_a   1.000
_cell.length_b   1.000
_cell.length_c   1.000
_cell.angle_alpha   90.00
_cell.angle_beta   90.00
_cell.angle_gamma   90.00
#
_symmetry.space_group_name_H-M   'P 1'
#
loop_
_entity.id
_entity.type
_entity.pdbx_description
1 polymer ?
#
loop_
_entity_poly.entity_id
_entity_poly.type
_entity_poly.pdbx_seq_one_letter_code
_entity_poly.pdbx_strand_id
1 'polypeptide(L)'
;MGLKHKEKIQNQREENKVVNTTASTKVKFVPLADRVVIMPLEGEQTTKGGIYLPDTAKEKPQEGRVVAAGPGRVSDDGTRLAMELAIGDRVIYSKYAGTEYKDGDDEYLILRESDVLAKIA
;
A
#
# COMPACT_ATOMS: atom_id res chain seq x y z
N MET A 1 29.42 -16.11 -41.33
CA MET A 1 28.33 -16.70 -40.52
C MET A 1 28.60 -16.29 -39.08
N GLY A 2 27.90 -15.29 -38.50
CA GLY A 2 28.20 -14.92 -37.09
C GLY A 2 27.88 -13.53 -36.57
N LEU A 3 27.11 -12.67 -37.26
CA LEU A 3 26.81 -11.31 -36.77
C LEU A 3 25.33 -11.02 -36.45
N LYS A 4 24.42 -12.00 -36.54
CA LYS A 4 22.98 -11.79 -36.26
C LYS A 4 22.49 -12.34 -34.92
N HIS A 5 23.39 -12.63 -33.97
CA HIS A 5 23.01 -13.23 -32.67
C HIS A 5 23.28 -12.34 -31.45
N LYS A 6 23.95 -11.19 -31.59
CA LYS A 6 24.21 -10.29 -30.46
C LYS A 6 23.15 -9.19 -30.26
N GLU A 7 22.39 -8.82 -31.30
CA GLU A 7 21.37 -7.76 -31.19
C GLU A 7 20.03 -8.24 -30.59
N LYS A 8 19.74 -9.54 -30.60
CA LYS A 8 18.48 -10.06 -30.02
C LYS A 8 18.48 -10.14 -28.49
N ILE A 9 19.64 -10.07 -27.84
CA ILE A 9 19.76 -10.21 -26.37
C ILE A 9 19.63 -8.85 -25.65
N GLN A 10 19.90 -7.73 -26.35
CA GLN A 10 19.77 -6.40 -25.74
C GLN A 10 18.31 -5.88 -25.74
N ASN A 11 17.50 -6.21 -26.75
CA ASN A 11 16.14 -5.66 -26.85
C ASN A 11 15.08 -6.36 -25.99
N GLN A 12 15.36 -7.53 -25.39
CA GLN A 12 14.41 -8.20 -24.48
C GLN A 12 14.54 -7.73 -23.01
N ARG A 13 15.53 -6.91 -22.68
CA ARG A 13 15.68 -6.33 -21.32
C ARG A 13 14.99 -4.97 -21.17
N GLU A 14 14.62 -4.31 -22.26
CA GLU A 14 13.94 -3.01 -22.21
C GLU A 14 12.41 -3.13 -22.28
N GLU A 15 11.85 -4.16 -22.92
CA GLU A 15 10.39 -4.35 -23.00
C GLU A 15 9.76 -4.82 -21.67
N ASN A 16 10.52 -5.51 -20.80
CA ASN A 16 10.05 -5.87 -19.46
C ASN A 16 10.07 -4.69 -18.46
N LYS A 17 10.44 -3.48 -18.90
CA LYS A 17 10.46 -2.27 -18.08
C LYS A 17 9.13 -1.49 -18.12
N VAL A 18 8.18 -1.90 -18.96
CA VAL A 18 6.99 -1.09 -19.29
C VAL A 18 5.68 -1.61 -18.66
N VAL A 19 5.70 -2.70 -17.89
CA VAL A 19 4.43 -3.30 -17.37
C VAL A 19 4.14 -2.98 -15.90
N ASN A 20 5.05 -2.34 -15.15
CA ASN A 20 4.78 -1.94 -13.77
C ASN A 20 4.83 -0.42 -13.60
N THR A 21 4.02 0.29 -14.36
CA THR A 21 3.68 1.70 -14.07
C THR A 21 2.64 1.73 -12.96
N THR A 22 3.09 1.72 -11.70
CA THR A 22 2.45 2.55 -10.67
C THR A 22 3.52 3.00 -9.71
N ALA A 23 3.60 4.31 -9.50
CA ALA A 23 4.63 5.02 -8.75
C ALA A 23 5.22 4.19 -7.61
N SER A 24 6.47 3.76 -7.77
CA SER A 24 7.31 3.31 -6.67
C SER A 24 7.67 4.54 -5.85
N THR A 25 6.72 5.06 -5.07
CA THR A 25 7.02 6.06 -4.06
C THR A 25 7.90 5.36 -3.03
N LYS A 26 9.21 5.59 -3.15
CA LYS A 26 10.22 4.92 -2.36
C LYS A 26 10.16 5.48 -0.96
N VAL A 27 9.28 4.90 -0.13
CA VAL A 27 9.15 5.23 1.28
C VAL A 27 10.55 5.16 1.91
N LYS A 28 11.05 6.31 2.40
CA LYS A 28 12.41 6.43 2.98
C LYS A 28 12.48 5.97 4.44
N PHE A 29 11.35 5.52 4.98
CA PHE A 29 11.19 5.02 6.34
C PHE A 29 10.69 3.58 6.32
N VAL A 30 11.06 2.82 7.34
CA VAL A 30 10.72 1.40 7.46
C VAL A 30 9.76 1.24 8.63
N PRO A 31 8.53 0.73 8.41
CA PRO A 31 7.62 0.43 9.52
C PRO A 31 8.19 -0.68 10.41
N LEU A 32 8.02 -0.52 11.72
CA LEU A 32 8.53 -1.45 12.73
C LEU A 32 7.44 -2.40 13.22
N ALA A 33 7.84 -3.63 13.54
CA ALA A 33 6.95 -4.70 14.01
C ALA A 33 5.83 -5.01 13.01
N ASP A 34 4.60 -5.08 13.50
CA ASP A 34 3.35 -5.37 12.79
C ASP A 34 2.73 -4.14 12.13
N ARG A 35 3.52 -3.10 11.86
CA ARG A 35 3.03 -1.87 11.24
C ARG A 35 3.08 -1.96 9.73
N VAL A 36 2.10 -1.32 9.09
CA VAL A 36 1.99 -1.14 7.65
C VAL A 36 1.82 0.34 7.34
N VAL A 37 2.45 0.78 6.25
CA VAL A 37 2.31 2.13 5.71
C VAL A 37 1.42 2.05 4.48
N ILE A 38 0.37 2.85 4.49
CA ILE A 38 -0.65 2.89 3.46
C ILE A 38 -0.70 4.30 2.90
N MET A 39 -0.84 4.40 1.59
CA MET A 39 -1.28 5.64 0.93
C MET A 39 -2.81 5.56 0.80
N PRO A 40 -3.57 6.41 1.51
CA PRO A 40 -5.03 6.45 1.38
C PRO A 40 -5.43 6.64 -0.08
N LEU A 41 -6.40 5.87 -0.54
CA LEU A 41 -7.06 6.16 -1.82
C LEU A 41 -8.20 7.13 -1.48
N GLU A 42 -8.29 8.25 -2.19
CA GLU A 42 -9.37 9.21 -1.97
C GLU A 42 -10.73 8.51 -2.09
N GLY A 43 -11.36 8.28 -0.94
CA GLY A 43 -12.69 7.70 -0.86
C GLY A 43 -13.72 8.72 -1.33
N GLU A 44 -14.71 8.26 -2.09
CA GLU A 44 -15.83 9.05 -2.59
C GLU A 44 -16.66 9.59 -1.39
N GLN A 45 -16.23 10.71 -0.79
CA GLN A 45 -16.94 11.39 0.30
C GLN A 45 -18.18 12.13 -0.23
N THR A 46 -18.19 12.45 -1.52
CA THR A 46 -19.35 13.02 -2.22
C THR A 46 -20.24 11.91 -2.75
N THR A 47 -21.42 11.74 -2.14
CA THR A 47 -22.45 10.91 -2.77
C THR A 47 -22.87 11.56 -4.11
N LYS A 48 -23.06 10.75 -5.17
CA LYS A 48 -23.34 11.17 -6.56
C LYS A 48 -24.57 12.09 -6.77
N GLY A 49 -25.24 12.54 -5.71
CA GLY A 49 -26.41 13.42 -5.73
C GLY A 49 -26.25 14.77 -5.00
N GLY A 50 -25.06 15.13 -4.52
CA GLY A 50 -24.84 16.43 -3.85
C GLY A 50 -25.50 16.56 -2.46
N ILE A 51 -25.99 15.46 -1.90
CA ILE A 51 -26.58 15.43 -0.56
C ILE A 51 -25.46 15.28 0.46
N TYR A 52 -25.29 16.30 1.32
CA TYR A 52 -24.42 16.24 2.48
C TYR A 52 -24.98 15.20 3.45
N LEU A 53 -24.22 14.15 3.69
CA LEU A 53 -24.62 13.10 4.61
C LEU A 53 -24.15 13.52 6.02
N PRO A 54 -25.05 13.66 7.02
CA PRO A 54 -24.68 14.15 8.34
C PRO A 54 -23.66 13.21 9.00
N ASP A 55 -22.85 13.76 9.92
CA ASP A 55 -21.70 13.08 10.57
C ASP A 55 -22.05 11.73 11.23
N THR A 56 -23.32 11.49 11.52
CA THR A 56 -23.85 10.24 12.09
C THR A 56 -23.90 9.07 11.10
N ALA A 57 -23.71 9.32 9.81
CA ALA A 57 -23.78 8.31 8.77
C ALA A 57 -22.43 8.18 8.06
N LYS A 58 -21.52 7.44 8.70
CA LYS A 58 -20.72 6.34 8.12
C LYS A 58 -19.35 6.26 8.79
N GLU A 59 -19.21 5.27 9.67
CA GLU A 59 -17.95 4.56 9.91
C GLU A 59 -17.60 3.69 8.69
N LYS A 60 -17.66 4.27 7.48
CA LYS A 60 -17.28 3.54 6.29
C LYS A 60 -15.78 3.26 6.40
N PRO A 61 -15.37 1.98 6.29
CA PRO A 61 -13.97 1.69 6.24
C PRO A 61 -13.36 2.38 5.01
N GLN A 62 -12.11 2.78 5.16
CA GLN A 62 -11.37 3.48 4.12
C GLN A 62 -10.60 2.47 3.27
N GLU A 63 -10.30 2.86 2.04
CA GLU A 63 -9.46 2.08 1.15
C GLU A 63 -8.10 2.74 0.98
N GLY A 64 -7.07 1.93 0.81
CA GLY A 64 -5.72 2.42 0.59
C GLY A 64 -4.83 1.40 -0.09
N ARG A 65 -3.64 1.85 -0.50
CA ARG A 65 -2.62 0.98 -1.07
C ARG A 65 -1.43 0.86 -0.14
N VAL A 66 -0.98 -0.37 0.11
CA VAL A 66 0.20 -0.64 0.93
C VAL A 66 1.45 -0.19 0.17
N VAL A 67 2.23 0.69 0.79
CA VAL A 67 3.49 1.22 0.23
C VAL A 67 4.72 0.71 1.00
N ALA A 68 4.56 0.31 2.27
CA ALA A 68 5.60 -0.39 3.03
C ALA A 68 4.97 -1.33 4.08
N ALA A 69 5.58 -2.48 4.33
CA ALA A 69 5.15 -3.43 5.34
C ALA A 69 6.32 -3.73 6.30
N GLY A 70 6.00 -3.85 7.59
CA GLY A 70 6.99 -4.18 8.62
C GLY A 70 7.43 -5.64 8.56
N PRO A 71 8.41 -6.03 9.38
CA PRO A 71 8.87 -7.41 9.46
C PRO A 71 7.87 -8.36 10.15
N GLY A 72 6.75 -7.84 10.67
CA GLY A 72 5.72 -8.59 11.37
C GLY A 72 5.89 -8.61 12.89
N ARG A 73 4.89 -9.17 13.59
CA ARG A 73 4.82 -9.22 15.06
C ARG A 73 5.83 -10.22 15.61
N VAL A 74 6.42 -9.92 16.76
CA VAL A 74 7.20 -10.90 17.54
C VAL A 74 6.27 -11.48 18.61
N SER A 75 6.14 -12.81 18.64
CA SER A 75 5.42 -13.52 19.71
C SER A 75 6.24 -13.52 21.01
N ASP A 76 5.60 -13.86 22.13
CA ASP A 76 6.26 -13.91 23.44
C ASP A 76 7.42 -14.92 23.49
N ASP A 77 7.36 -15.94 22.63
CA ASP A 77 8.41 -16.97 22.46
C ASP A 77 9.60 -16.51 21.58
N GLY A 78 9.61 -15.25 21.11
CA GLY A 78 10.64 -14.70 20.23
C GLY A 78 10.52 -15.07 18.75
N THR A 79 9.52 -15.88 18.38
CA THR A 79 9.22 -16.21 16.98
C THR A 79 8.57 -15.02 16.28
N ARG A 80 9.04 -14.68 15.07
CA ARG A 80 8.41 -13.66 14.22
C ARG A 80 7.25 -14.24 13.42
N LEU A 81 6.08 -13.66 13.58
CA LEU A 81 4.93 -13.87 12.71
C LEU A 81 5.04 -12.88 11.54
N ALA A 82 5.20 -13.39 10.32
CA ALA A 82 5.33 -12.55 9.13
C ALA A 82 4.02 -11.81 8.83
N MET A 83 4.12 -10.63 8.22
CA MET A 83 2.96 -9.88 7.72
C MET A 83 2.27 -10.67 6.60
N GLU A 84 0.94 -10.64 6.58
CA GLU A 84 0.09 -11.13 5.48
C GLU A 84 -0.01 -10.11 4.34
N LEU A 85 0.32 -8.84 4.62
CA LEU A 85 0.26 -7.74 3.66
C LEU A 85 1.59 -7.53 2.94
N ALA A 86 1.52 -7.32 1.62
CA ALA A 86 2.66 -7.02 0.77
C ALA A 86 2.56 -5.62 0.15
N ILE A 87 3.71 -5.07 -0.26
CA ILE A 87 3.77 -3.80 -0.98
C ILE A 87 2.98 -3.92 -2.28
N GLY A 88 2.09 -2.96 -2.52
CA GLY A 88 1.24 -2.90 -3.71
C GLY A 88 -0.19 -3.38 -3.46
N ASP A 89 -0.45 -4.09 -2.36
CA ASP A 89 -1.79 -4.57 -2.02
C ASP A 89 -2.78 -3.42 -1.80
N ARG A 90 -4.01 -3.60 -2.30
CA ARG A 90 -5.13 -2.73 -1.94
C ARG A 90 -5.82 -3.32 -0.72
N VAL A 91 -6.10 -2.47 0.26
CA VAL A 91 -6.65 -2.90 1.53
C VAL A 91 -7.76 -1.98 2.00
N ILE A 92 -8.64 -2.56 2.80
CA ILE A 92 -9.72 -1.89 3.52
C ILE A 92 -9.29 -1.80 4.98
N TYR A 93 -9.34 -0.61 5.58
CA TYR A 93 -8.94 -0.39 6.96
C TYR A 93 -9.93 0.49 7.72
N SER A 94 -9.88 0.44 9.04
CA SER A 94 -10.77 1.23 9.90
C SER A 94 -10.48 2.74 9.77
N LYS A 95 -11.51 3.56 9.61
CA LYS A 95 -11.39 5.03 9.40
C LYS A 95 -10.59 5.76 10.48
N TYR A 96 -10.67 5.29 11.73
CA TYR A 96 -10.04 5.92 12.89
C TYR A 96 -8.75 5.21 13.32
N ALA A 97 -8.24 4.28 12.52
CA ALA A 97 -7.01 3.58 12.83
C ALA A 97 -5.78 4.30 12.30
N GLY A 98 -4.66 4.07 12.97
CA GLY A 98 -3.36 4.52 12.54
C GLY A 98 -3.00 5.94 12.95
N THR A 99 -1.92 6.43 12.35
CA THR A 99 -1.35 7.76 12.56
C THR A 99 -0.95 8.31 11.21
N GLU A 100 -1.43 9.51 10.90
CA GLU A 100 -1.05 10.23 9.68
C GLU A 100 0.41 10.70 9.77
N TYR A 101 1.14 10.51 8.69
CA TYR A 101 2.51 10.96 8.53
C TYR A 101 2.69 11.59 7.15
N LYS A 102 3.14 12.84 7.13
CA LYS A 102 3.43 13.57 5.88
C LYS A 102 4.93 13.59 5.64
N ASP A 103 5.36 13.20 4.45
CA ASP A 103 6.75 13.31 4.00
C ASP A 103 6.76 14.13 2.70
N GLY A 104 6.97 15.44 2.84
CA GLY A 104 6.84 16.39 1.74
C GLY A 104 5.38 16.60 1.33
N ASP A 105 5.07 16.31 0.07
CA ASP A 105 3.72 16.44 -0.51
C ASP A 105 2.91 15.13 -0.42
N ASP A 106 3.54 14.03 0.02
CA ASP A 106 2.88 12.73 0.12
C ASP A 106 2.31 12.52 1.55
N GLU A 107 1.06 12.08 1.60
CA GLU A 107 0.36 11.71 2.84
C GLU A 107 0.31 10.19 3.00
N TYR A 108 0.80 9.73 4.15
CA TYR A 108 0.82 8.33 4.52
C TYR A 108 0.01 8.10 5.79
N LEU A 109 -0.54 6.90 5.90
CA LEU A 109 -1.16 6.39 7.10
C LEU A 109 -0.38 5.19 7.61
N ILE A 110 0.13 5.28 8.83
CA ILE A 110 0.84 4.19 9.50
C ILE A 110 -0.13 3.53 10.47
N LEU A 111 -0.45 2.26 10.25
CA LEU A 111 -1.39 1.50 11.08
C LEU A 111 -0.89 0.09 11.38
N ARG A 112 -1.52 -0.60 12.33
CA ARG A 112 -1.18 -1.99 12.62
C ARG A 112 -1.88 -2.91 11.64
N GLU A 113 -1.27 -4.06 11.37
CA GLU A 113 -1.90 -5.12 10.59
C GLU A 113 -3.30 -5.48 11.11
N SER A 114 -3.50 -5.46 12.43
CA SER A 114 -4.80 -5.73 13.07
C SER A 114 -5.91 -4.73 12.71
N ASP A 115 -5.55 -3.53 12.26
CA ASP A 115 -6.50 -2.48 11.88
C ASP A 115 -6.92 -2.58 10.40
N VAL A 116 -6.24 -3.45 9.63
CA VAL A 116 -6.60 -3.80 8.27
C VAL A 116 -7.69 -4.86 8.32
N LEU A 117 -8.83 -4.53 7.71
CA LEU A 117 -10.03 -5.35 7.75
C LEU A 117 -10.05 -6.39 6.63
N ALA A 118 -9.52 -6.04 5.44
CA ALA A 118 -9.48 -6.94 4.29
C ALA A 118 -8.44 -6.51 3.24
N LYS A 119 -8.01 -7.47 2.44
CA LYS A 119 -7.28 -7.26 1.17
C LYS A 119 -8.26 -7.36 0.00
N ILE A 120 -8.14 -6.44 -0.96
CA ILE A 120 -8.94 -6.40 -2.20
C ILE A 120 -8.14 -7.09 -3.30
N ALA A 121 -8.74 -8.10 -3.94
CA ALA A 121 -8.15 -8.88 -5.05
C ALA A 121 -8.51 -8.30 -6.42
#